data_AF-A0A194R7Q6-F1
#
_entry.id   AF-A0A194R7Q6-F1
#
_cell.length_a   1.000
_cell.length_b   1.000
_cell.length_c   1.000
_cell.angle_alpha   90.00
_cell.angle_beta   90.00
_cell.angle_gamma   90.00
#
_symmetry.space_group_name_H-M   'P 1'
#
loop_
_entity.id
_entity.type
_entity.pdbx_description
1 polymer ?
#
loop_
_entity_poly.entity_id
_entity_poly.type
_entity_poly.pdbx_seq_one_letter_code
_entity_poly.pdbx_strand_id
1 'polypeptide(L)'
;MKLLQILDDHQIVLQAVLSLFAVMWGVLNVAGNLREIPAAAELNNIKWETQRNLPSFYIFNHRGRALACNYVPSPSKSDLDNLE
;
A
#
# COMPACT_ATOMS: atom_id res chain seq x y z
N MET A 1 -57.05 25.25 -8.91
CA MET A 1 -56.13 24.78 -7.86
C MET A 1 -55.64 23.35 -8.10
N LYS A 2 -56.51 22.35 -8.39
CA LYS A 2 -56.09 20.96 -8.69
C LYS A 2 -55.10 20.80 -9.87
N LEU A 3 -55.19 21.63 -10.90
CA LEU A 3 -54.30 21.53 -12.08
C LEU A 3 -52.88 22.06 -11.82
N LEU A 4 -52.73 22.99 -10.87
CA LEU A 4 -51.43 23.51 -10.43
C LEU A 4 -50.74 22.47 -9.53
N GLN A 5 -51.52 21.82 -8.66
CA GLN A 5 -51.05 20.79 -7.73
C GLN A 5 -50.54 19.52 -8.45
N ILE A 6 -51.24 19.10 -9.52
CA ILE A 6 -50.78 18.01 -10.41
C ILE A 6 -49.47 18.35 -11.13
N LEU A 7 -49.22 19.62 -11.42
CA LEU A 7 -48.01 20.08 -12.10
C LEU A 7 -46.79 20.09 -11.14
N ASP A 8 -47.00 20.35 -9.84
CA ASP A 8 -45.98 20.27 -8.78
C ASP A 8 -45.63 18.81 -8.40
N ASP A 9 -46.63 17.95 -8.26
CA ASP A 9 -46.44 16.54 -7.86
C ASP A 9 -45.58 15.76 -8.88
N HIS A 10 -45.76 16.00 -10.17
CA HIS A 10 -44.96 15.34 -11.20
C HIS A 10 -43.49 15.82 -11.20
N GLN A 11 -43.24 17.09 -10.84
CA GLN A 11 -41.89 17.65 -10.81
C GLN A 11 -41.06 17.10 -9.67
N ILE A 12 -41.66 16.95 -8.48
CA ILE A 12 -40.95 16.39 -7.32
C ILE A 12 -40.63 14.90 -7.50
N VAL A 13 -41.54 14.14 -8.11
CA VAL A 13 -41.30 12.72 -8.43
C VAL A 13 -40.17 12.59 -9.45
N LEU A 14 -40.18 13.40 -10.51
CA LEU A 14 -39.12 13.41 -11.52
C LEU A 14 -37.77 13.80 -10.91
N GLN A 15 -37.73 14.83 -10.06
CA GLN A 15 -36.53 15.26 -9.36
C GLN A 15 -35.99 14.18 -8.42
N ALA A 16 -36.85 13.51 -7.67
CA ALA A 16 -36.44 12.42 -6.78
C ALA A 16 -35.79 11.28 -7.57
N VAL A 17 -36.41 10.84 -8.67
CA VAL A 17 -35.87 9.79 -9.54
C VAL A 17 -34.52 10.20 -10.15
N LEU A 18 -34.42 11.43 -10.68
CA LEU A 18 -33.16 11.93 -11.25
C LEU A 18 -32.05 12.05 -10.20
N SER A 19 -32.38 12.50 -8.99
CA SER A 19 -31.40 12.60 -7.89
C SER A 19 -30.90 11.23 -7.44
N LEU A 20 -31.77 10.21 -7.46
CA LEU A 20 -31.39 8.85 -7.13
C LEU A 20 -30.36 8.30 -8.14
N PHE A 21 -30.62 8.46 -9.44
CA PHE A 21 -29.67 8.05 -10.48
C PHE A 21 -28.36 8.84 -10.43
N ALA A 22 -28.42 10.15 -10.17
CA ALA A 22 -27.22 10.98 -10.02
C ALA A 22 -26.34 10.53 -8.85
N VAL A 23 -26.94 10.21 -7.70
CA VAL A 23 -26.20 9.70 -6.54
C VAL A 23 -25.62 8.32 -6.81
N MET A 24 -26.39 7.40 -7.42
CA MET A 24 -25.88 6.08 -7.79
C MET A 24 -24.69 6.18 -8.74
N TRP A 25 -24.79 7.04 -9.76
CA TRP A 25 -23.69 7.30 -10.69
C TRP A 25 -22.47 7.89 -9.99
N GLY A 26 -22.69 8.83 -9.06
CA GLY A 26 -21.62 9.42 -8.25
C GLY A 26 -20.89 8.38 -7.39
N VAL A 27 -21.63 7.55 -6.66
CA VAL A 27 -21.06 6.50 -5.81
C VAL A 27 -20.30 5.47 -6.63
N LEU A 28 -20.80 5.06 -7.80
CA LEU A 28 -20.10 4.12 -8.68
C LEU A 28 -18.76 4.68 -9.18
N ASN A 29 -18.69 5.97 -9.51
CA ASN A 29 -17.42 6.60 -9.91
C ASN A 29 -16.46 6.79 -8.73
N VAL A 30 -16.97 7.08 -7.53
CA VAL A 30 -16.16 7.25 -6.31
C VAL A 30 -15.66 5.90 -5.77
N ALA A 31 -16.44 4.82 -5.91
CA ALA A 31 -16.03 3.48 -5.52
C ALA A 31 -14.77 3.02 -6.26
N GLY A 32 -14.47 3.65 -7.41
CA GLY A 32 -13.26 3.41 -8.17
C GLY A 32 -13.26 2.07 -8.89
N ASN A 33 -12.29 1.88 -9.77
CA ASN A 33 -12.11 0.58 -10.41
C ASN A 33 -11.48 -0.38 -9.41
N LEU A 34 -12.08 -1.56 -9.28
CA LEU A 34 -11.42 -2.70 -8.67
C LEU A 34 -10.19 -3.00 -9.55
N ARG A 35 -9.00 -2.64 -9.06
CA ARG A 35 -7.77 -3.03 -9.71
C ARG A 35 -7.68 -4.54 -9.55
N GLU A 36 -7.89 -5.30 -10.62
CA GLU A 36 -7.48 -6.69 -10.63
C GLU A 36 -5.99 -6.70 -10.27
N ILE A 37 -5.65 -7.31 -9.14
CA ILE A 37 -4.26 -7.47 -8.73
C ILE A 37 -3.83 -8.82 -9.28
N PRO A 38 -3.17 -8.90 -10.45
CA PRO A 38 -2.51 -10.12 -10.86
C PRO A 38 -1.36 -10.35 -9.86
N ALA A 39 -1.64 -11.08 -8.78
CA ALA A 39 -0.66 -11.39 -7.75
C ALA A 39 0.63 -11.98 -8.35
N ALA A 40 0.50 -12.74 -9.43
CA ALA A 40 1.62 -13.27 -10.20
C ALA A 40 2.44 -12.20 -10.94
N ALA A 41 1.84 -11.15 -11.51
CA ALA A 41 2.58 -10.11 -12.23
C ALA A 41 3.24 -9.11 -11.27
N GLU A 42 2.63 -8.83 -10.12
CA GLU A 42 3.27 -8.03 -9.06
C GLU A 42 4.44 -8.77 -8.44
N LEU A 43 4.29 -10.07 -8.16
CA LEU A 43 5.38 -10.92 -7.67
C LEU A 43 6.51 -11.10 -8.68
N ASN A 44 6.22 -11.11 -9.99
CA ASN A 44 7.24 -11.15 -11.05
C ASN A 44 8.08 -9.86 -11.12
N ASN A 45 7.52 -8.71 -10.73
CA ASN A 45 8.30 -7.48 -10.63
C ASN A 45 9.23 -7.45 -9.41
N ILE A 46 9.03 -8.35 -8.45
CA ILE A 46 9.87 -8.45 -7.25
C ILE A 46 11.09 -9.31 -7.57
N LYS A 47 12.28 -8.76 -7.34
CA LYS A 47 13.54 -9.49 -7.50
C LYS A 47 13.83 -10.35 -6.28
N TRP A 48 14.55 -11.44 -6.53
CA TRP A 48 15.01 -12.34 -5.48
C TRP A 48 15.83 -11.64 -4.38
N GLU A 49 16.66 -10.66 -4.76
CA GLU A 49 17.45 -9.84 -3.82
C GLU A 49 16.57 -9.11 -2.79
N THR A 50 15.35 -8.70 -3.18
CA THR A 50 14.40 -8.05 -2.28
C THR A 50 13.73 -9.06 -1.35
N GLN A 51 13.42 -10.26 -1.83
CA GLN A 51 12.76 -11.30 -1.03
C GLN A 51 13.69 -11.93 0.02
N ARG A 52 14.98 -12.07 -0.29
CA ARG A 52 15.98 -12.57 0.68
C ARG A 52 16.34 -11.55 1.76
N ASN A 53 16.01 -10.27 1.54
CA ASN A 53 16.30 -9.20 2.46
C ASN A 53 15.29 -9.18 3.62
N LEU A 54 15.55 -9.97 4.67
CA LEU A 54 14.69 -10.12 5.84
C LEU A 54 15.12 -9.16 6.96
N PRO A 55 14.45 -8.01 7.18
CA PRO A 55 14.89 -6.99 8.13
C PRO A 55 14.92 -7.48 9.57
N SER A 56 14.03 -8.41 9.93
CA SER A 56 14.01 -9.03 11.25
C SER A 56 15.23 -9.90 11.55
N PHE A 57 16.05 -10.25 10.55
CA PHE A 57 17.19 -11.16 10.67
C PHE A 57 18.52 -10.53 10.25
N TYR A 58 18.65 -9.21 10.30
CA TYR A 58 19.91 -8.55 9.98
C TYR A 58 21.02 -8.87 10.99
N ILE A 59 22.14 -9.34 10.45
CA ILE A 59 23.40 -9.51 11.18
C ILE A 59 24.37 -8.44 10.65
N PHE A 60 24.76 -7.52 11.52
CA PHE A 60 25.66 -6.41 11.15
C PHE A 60 27.15 -6.75 11.28
N ASN A 61 27.48 -7.97 11.69
CA ASN A 61 28.86 -8.47 11.73
C ASN A 61 29.26 -9.11 10.39
N HIS A 62 29.24 -8.33 9.32
CA HIS A 62 29.63 -8.76 7.97
C HIS A 62 30.84 -7.95 7.47
N ARG A 63 31.44 -8.36 6.34
CA ARG A 63 32.66 -7.74 5.78
C ARG A 63 32.55 -6.22 5.57
N GLY A 64 31.36 -5.72 5.23
CA GLY A 64 31.08 -4.28 5.11
C GLY A 64 31.29 -3.47 6.40
N ARG A 65 31.30 -4.09 7.58
CA ARG A 65 31.59 -3.42 8.85
C ARG A 65 32.98 -2.76 8.86
N ALA A 66 33.96 -3.39 8.20
CA ALA A 66 35.33 -2.89 8.11
C ALA A 66 35.48 -1.64 7.22
N LEU A 67 34.46 -1.32 6.42
CA LEU A 67 34.45 -0.15 5.54
C LEU A 67 33.83 1.09 6.22
N ALA A 68 33.34 0.95 7.45
CA ALA A 68 32.77 2.07 8.20
C ALA A 68 33.87 3.03 8.68
N CYS A 69 33.62 4.34 8.60
CA CYS A 69 34.56 5.37 9.05
C CYS A 69 34.98 5.21 10.53
N ASN A 70 34.10 4.65 11.36
CA ASN A 70 34.34 4.42 12.79
C ASN A 70 34.61 2.94 13.11
N TYR A 71 35.20 2.20 12.17
CA TYR A 71 35.50 0.79 12.39
C TYR A 71 36.56 0.62 13.48
N VAL A 72 36.18 -0.09 14.56
CA VAL A 72 37.12 -0.62 15.56
C VAL A 72 37.17 -2.13 15.38
N PRO A 73 38.35 -2.72 15.13
CA PRO A 73 38.50 -4.17 15.09
C PRO A 73 38.05 -4.78 16.43
N SER A 74 37.10 -5.72 16.40
CA SER A 74 36.82 -6.52 17.59
C SER A 74 38.00 -7.46 17.82
N PRO A 75 38.50 -7.61 19.06
CA PRO A 75 39.58 -8.55 19.36
C PRO A 75 39.18 -9.95 18.89
N SER A 76 40.06 -10.59 18.13
CA SER A 76 39.82 -11.95 17.67
C SER A 76 39.94 -12.92 18.83
N LYS A 77 39.34 -14.10 18.71
CA LYS A 77 39.44 -15.13 19.76
C LYS A 77 40.91 -15.46 20.08
N SER A 78 41.76 -15.49 19.05
CA SER A 78 43.21 -15.67 19.22
C SER A 78 43.89 -14.52 19.97
N ASP A 79 43.42 -13.28 19.86
CA ASP A 79 44.01 -12.17 20.64
C ASP A 79 43.68 -12.30 22.12
N LEU A 80 42.53 -12.89 22.47
CA LEU A 80 42.11 -13.15 23.85
C LEU A 80 42.85 -14.35 24.44
N ASP A 81 43.01 -15.43 23.65
CA ASP A 81 43.71 -16.64 24.09
C ASP A 81 45.22 -16.42 24.33
N ASN A 82 45.81 -15.33 23.81
CA ASN A 82 47.21 -14.93 24.07
C ASN A 82 47.37 -13.97 25.26
N LEU A 83 46.27 -13.56 25.90
CA LEU A 83 46.27 -12.68 27.08
C LEU A 83 46.09 -13.45 28.41
N GLU A 84 45.73 -14.74 28.36
CA GLU A 84 45.74 -15.69 29.48
C GLU A 84 47.09 -16.40 29.62
#